data_AF-A0A7S3H8A9-F1
#
_entry.id   AF-A0A7S3H8A9-F1
#
_cell.length_a   1.000
_cell.length_b   1.000
_cell.length_c   1.000
_cell.angle_alpha   90.00
_cell.angle_beta   90.00
_cell.angle_gamma   90.00
#
_symmetry.space_group_name_H-M   'P 1'
#
loop_
_entity.id
_entity.type
_entity.pdbx_description
1 polymer ?
#
loop_
_entity_poly.entity_id
_entity_poly.type
_entity_poly.pdbx_seq_one_letter_code
_entity_poly.pdbx_strand_id
1 'polypeptide(L)'
;PNWEIEELKSITDGHILLQPPSNPDAWSWYLEPYKSLPRLGTDALHPALLSVEAHKLRLKMLQGRDRQKMLHLSLGEGGLMDDPRKLEMKFVELLIEQPAGQPLDVVGQCARLLIVSDSNVDPLKAEGMCTSETLSFLAAQLLQSEAGARLRQDIVEKNEVSQETIDACDTEVRSWNSA
;
A
#
# COMPACT_ATOMS: atom_id res chain seq x y z
N PRO A 1 -31.98 6.57 -11.64
CA PRO A 1 -30.73 7.15 -11.06
C PRO A 1 -29.53 6.20 -11.11
N ASN A 2 -29.63 4.95 -10.64
CA ASN A 2 -28.48 4.04 -10.60
C ASN A 2 -28.16 3.33 -11.94
N TRP A 3 -29.10 3.30 -12.88
CA TRP A 3 -28.90 2.58 -14.16
C TRP A 3 -27.85 3.26 -15.06
N GLU A 4 -27.81 4.60 -15.07
CA GLU A 4 -26.81 5.38 -15.83
C GLU A 4 -25.38 5.12 -15.34
N ILE A 5 -25.20 4.96 -14.03
CA ILE A 5 -23.89 4.62 -13.43
C ILE A 5 -23.48 3.20 -13.83
N GLU A 6 -24.41 2.24 -13.83
CA GLU A 6 -24.11 0.87 -14.25
C GLU A 6 -23.85 0.77 -15.76
N GLU A 7 -24.52 1.56 -16.58
CA GLU A 7 -24.26 1.67 -18.02
C GLU A 7 -22.86 2.24 -18.29
N LEU A 8 -22.48 3.32 -17.59
CA LEU A 8 -21.13 3.89 -17.66
C LEU A 8 -20.06 2.86 -17.23
N LYS A 9 -20.27 2.12 -16.14
CA LYS A 9 -19.35 1.04 -15.71
C LYS A 9 -19.21 -0.08 -16.74
N SER A 10 -20.24 -0.31 -17.56
CA SER A 10 -20.24 -1.37 -18.56
C SER A 10 -19.35 -1.04 -19.76
N ILE A 11 -19.29 0.24 -20.15
CA ILE A 11 -18.57 0.73 -21.33
C ILE A 11 -17.12 1.14 -21.05
N THR A 12 -16.73 1.35 -19.77
CA THR A 12 -15.36 1.72 -19.42
C THR A 12 -14.45 0.50 -19.20
N ASP A 13 -13.15 0.65 -19.48
CA ASP A 13 -12.11 -0.36 -19.21
C ASP A 13 -11.73 -0.47 -17.71
N GLY A 14 -12.58 0.05 -16.85
CA GLY A 14 -12.43 0.05 -15.42
C GLY A 14 -13.15 1.22 -14.76
N HIS A 15 -13.22 1.18 -13.45
CA HIS A 15 -13.79 2.26 -12.67
C HIS A 15 -13.10 2.37 -11.31
N ILE A 16 -12.98 3.61 -10.85
CA ILE A 16 -12.50 3.95 -9.51
C ILE A 16 -13.69 4.48 -8.74
N LEU A 17 -14.01 3.84 -7.63
CA LEU A 17 -15.05 4.27 -6.72
C LEU A 17 -14.40 5.00 -5.55
N LEU A 18 -15.00 6.14 -5.20
CA LEU A 18 -14.60 6.94 -4.05
C LEU A 18 -15.71 6.89 -3.01
N GLN A 19 -15.33 6.74 -1.75
CA GLN A 19 -16.23 6.93 -0.62
C GLN A 19 -16.14 8.37 -0.13
N PRO A 20 -17.29 8.98 0.20
CA PRO A 20 -17.30 10.27 0.87
C PRO A 20 -16.67 10.11 2.28
N PRO A 21 -16.10 11.18 2.83
CA PRO A 21 -15.56 11.13 4.17
C PRO A 21 -16.65 10.88 5.21
N SER A 22 -16.28 10.21 6.30
CA SER A 22 -17.15 9.97 7.46
C SER A 22 -17.60 11.26 8.15
N ASN A 23 -16.81 12.33 8.00
CA ASN A 23 -17.15 13.69 8.42
C ASN A 23 -17.51 14.53 7.19
N PRO A 24 -18.74 15.07 7.09
CA PRO A 24 -19.17 15.89 5.95
C PRO A 24 -18.39 17.19 5.76
N ASP A 25 -17.68 17.68 6.80
CA ASP A 25 -16.83 18.87 6.71
C ASP A 25 -15.40 18.55 6.22
N ALA A 26 -15.05 17.26 6.12
CA ALA A 26 -13.77 16.85 5.54
C ALA A 26 -13.84 16.88 4.01
N TRP A 27 -12.79 17.38 3.37
CA TRP A 27 -12.66 17.45 1.91
C TRP A 27 -11.82 16.31 1.33
N SER A 28 -11.71 15.19 2.04
CA SER A 28 -10.93 14.01 1.64
C SER A 28 -11.86 12.87 1.21
N TRP A 29 -11.77 12.50 -0.07
CA TRP A 29 -12.44 11.31 -0.59
C TRP A 29 -11.51 10.11 -0.48
N TYR A 30 -12.04 8.97 -0.06
CA TYR A 30 -11.25 7.76 0.13
C TYR A 30 -11.45 6.82 -1.06
N LEU A 31 -10.37 6.26 -1.59
CA LEU A 31 -10.47 5.18 -2.56
C LEU A 31 -11.23 4.01 -1.94
N GLU A 32 -12.19 3.45 -2.67
CA GLU A 32 -12.79 2.15 -2.37
C GLU A 32 -12.11 1.08 -3.23
N PRO A 33 -10.95 0.55 -2.79
CA PRO A 33 -10.13 -0.33 -3.61
C PRO A 33 -10.84 -1.64 -3.93
N TYR A 34 -11.77 -2.08 -3.05
CA TYR A 34 -12.41 -3.38 -3.18
C TYR A 34 -13.56 -3.40 -4.19
N LYS A 35 -14.21 -2.26 -4.41
CA LYS A 35 -15.29 -2.12 -5.40
C LYS A 35 -14.81 -1.45 -6.70
N SER A 36 -13.62 -0.83 -6.69
CA SER A 36 -12.96 -0.34 -7.90
C SER A 36 -12.44 -1.52 -8.74
N LEU A 37 -12.53 -1.43 -10.06
CA LEU A 37 -12.15 -2.50 -10.97
C LEU A 37 -11.24 -1.96 -12.09
N PRO A 38 -9.95 -2.35 -12.13
CA PRO A 38 -9.11 -2.12 -13.30
C PRO A 38 -9.21 -3.32 -14.26
N ARG A 39 -9.80 -3.18 -15.47
CA ARG A 39 -9.92 -4.33 -16.40
C ARG A 39 -8.61 -4.66 -17.11
N LEU A 40 -7.74 -3.67 -17.35
CA LEU A 40 -6.38 -3.89 -17.88
C LEU A 40 -5.46 -4.62 -16.89
N GLY A 41 -5.77 -4.59 -15.60
CA GLY A 41 -5.05 -5.34 -14.58
C GLY A 41 -3.55 -5.01 -14.52
N THR A 42 -2.72 -6.05 -14.54
CA THR A 42 -1.26 -5.97 -14.40
C THR A 42 -0.56 -5.41 -15.63
N ASP A 43 -1.20 -5.47 -16.81
CA ASP A 43 -0.58 -5.05 -18.08
C ASP A 43 -0.39 -3.54 -18.14
N ALA A 44 -1.15 -2.79 -17.33
CA ALA A 44 -1.00 -1.34 -17.17
C ALA A 44 -0.05 -0.94 -16.02
N LEU A 45 0.52 -1.90 -15.28
CA LEU A 45 1.45 -1.60 -14.18
C LEU A 45 2.87 -1.36 -14.70
N HIS A 46 3.56 -0.39 -14.09
CA HIS A 46 4.97 -0.16 -14.34
C HIS A 46 5.79 -1.43 -13.98
N PRO A 47 6.77 -1.87 -14.79
CA PRO A 47 7.51 -3.11 -14.53
C PRO A 47 8.23 -3.13 -13.17
N ALA A 48 8.78 -1.99 -12.74
CA ALA A 48 9.29 -1.82 -11.37
C ALA A 48 8.27 -2.15 -10.27
N LEU A 49 7.01 -1.72 -10.40
CA LEU A 49 5.95 -2.04 -9.45
C LEU A 49 5.60 -3.54 -9.47
N LEU A 50 5.66 -4.18 -10.64
CA LEU A 50 5.50 -5.63 -10.75
C LEU A 50 6.63 -6.37 -10.03
N SER A 51 7.86 -5.85 -10.14
CA SER A 51 9.07 -6.42 -9.52
C SER A 51 8.97 -6.44 -8.00
N VAL A 52 8.38 -5.41 -7.39
CA VAL A 52 8.11 -5.33 -5.94
C VAL A 52 6.73 -5.87 -5.56
N GLU A 53 6.17 -6.76 -6.39
CA GLU A 53 4.93 -7.49 -6.14
C GLU A 53 3.66 -6.64 -5.93
N ALA A 54 3.58 -5.43 -6.49
CA ALA A 54 2.39 -4.56 -6.37
C ALA A 54 1.10 -5.25 -6.83
N HIS A 55 1.20 -6.15 -7.81
CA HIS A 55 0.07 -6.94 -8.31
C HIS A 55 -0.57 -7.86 -7.25
N LYS A 56 0.19 -8.26 -6.22
CA LYS A 56 -0.32 -9.07 -5.10
C LYS A 56 -1.03 -8.24 -4.05
N LEU A 57 -0.83 -6.92 -4.03
CA LEU A 57 -1.36 -6.04 -3.00
C LEU A 57 -2.87 -6.13 -2.89
N ARG A 58 -3.59 -6.06 -4.02
CA ARG A 58 -5.06 -6.15 -4.05
C ARG A 58 -5.57 -7.46 -3.44
N LEU A 59 -4.88 -8.57 -3.68
CA LEU A 59 -5.24 -9.84 -3.08
C LEU A 59 -4.97 -9.85 -1.57
N LYS A 60 -3.81 -9.33 -1.14
CA LYS A 60 -3.48 -9.15 0.29
C LYS A 60 -4.53 -8.28 1.00
N MET A 61 -4.98 -7.19 0.37
CA MET A 61 -6.08 -6.34 0.84
C MET A 61 -7.36 -7.15 1.05
N LEU A 62 -7.80 -7.88 0.02
CA LEU A 62 -9.04 -8.65 0.06
C LEU A 62 -9.00 -9.71 1.17
N GLN A 63 -7.90 -10.45 1.25
CA GLN A 63 -7.68 -11.45 2.29
C GLN A 63 -7.63 -10.83 3.69
N GLY A 64 -6.98 -9.68 3.83
CA GLY A 64 -6.94 -8.89 5.06
C GLY A 64 -8.36 -8.52 5.51
N ARG A 65 -9.14 -7.88 4.64
CA ARG A 65 -10.53 -7.49 4.94
C ARG A 65 -11.39 -8.69 5.36
N ASP A 66 -11.26 -9.81 4.68
CA ASP A 66 -12.04 -11.01 5.01
C ASP A 66 -11.61 -11.60 6.37
N ARG A 67 -10.30 -11.59 6.68
CA ARG A 67 -9.80 -11.95 8.02
C ARG A 67 -10.30 -10.99 9.10
N GLN A 68 -10.36 -9.68 8.85
CA GLN A 68 -10.90 -8.69 9.79
C GLN A 68 -12.35 -9.00 10.14
N LYS A 69 -13.18 -9.30 9.13
CA LYS A 69 -14.58 -9.68 9.33
C LYS A 69 -14.68 -10.94 10.18
N MET A 70 -13.87 -11.96 9.88
CA MET A 70 -13.85 -13.21 10.65
C MET A 70 -13.43 -12.97 12.11
N LEU A 71 -12.37 -12.19 12.34
CA LEU A 71 -11.90 -11.85 13.68
C LEU A 71 -12.96 -11.09 14.48
N HIS A 72 -13.65 -10.13 13.85
CA HIS A 72 -14.74 -9.40 14.47
C HIS A 72 -15.89 -10.33 14.88
N LEU A 73 -16.25 -11.30 14.02
CA LEU A 73 -17.25 -12.31 14.34
C LEU A 73 -16.82 -13.25 15.48
N SER A 74 -15.53 -13.58 15.58
CA SER A 74 -15.03 -14.54 16.60
C SER A 74 -14.68 -13.92 17.96
N LEU A 75 -14.19 -12.67 17.98
CA LEU A 75 -13.60 -12.04 19.18
C LEU A 75 -14.41 -10.83 19.69
N GLY A 76 -15.44 -10.39 18.95
CA GLY A 76 -16.16 -9.14 19.23
C GLY A 76 -15.31 -7.89 18.97
N GLU A 77 -15.85 -6.69 19.25
CA GLU A 77 -15.15 -5.41 19.02
C GLU A 77 -13.86 -5.26 19.86
N GLY A 78 -13.81 -5.86 21.06
CA GLY A 78 -12.74 -5.67 22.04
C GLY A 78 -11.52 -6.58 21.89
N GLY A 79 -11.67 -7.81 21.38
CA GLY A 79 -10.55 -8.77 21.23
C GLY A 79 -9.68 -8.54 19.99
N LEU A 80 -9.94 -7.46 19.26
CA LEU A 80 -9.32 -7.15 17.97
C LEU A 80 -8.00 -6.35 18.07
N MET A 81 -7.58 -5.88 19.25
CA MET A 81 -6.44 -4.94 19.36
C MET A 81 -5.07 -5.63 19.52
N ASP A 82 -5.03 -6.90 19.93
CA ASP A 82 -3.78 -7.62 20.26
C ASP A 82 -3.31 -8.59 19.16
N ASP A 83 -4.00 -8.65 18.01
CA ASP A 83 -3.65 -9.61 16.93
C ASP A 83 -2.65 -9.00 15.92
N PRO A 84 -1.45 -9.60 15.75
CA PRO A 84 -0.45 -9.17 14.75
C PRO A 84 -0.99 -9.05 13.31
N ARG A 85 -2.03 -9.81 12.97
CA ARG A 85 -2.67 -9.81 11.63
C ARG A 85 -3.40 -8.51 11.33
N LYS A 86 -3.75 -7.71 12.34
CA LYS A 86 -4.33 -6.37 12.14
C LYS A 86 -3.30 -5.34 11.67
N LEU A 87 -2.03 -5.50 12.08
CA LEU A 87 -0.92 -4.64 11.64
C LEU A 87 -0.68 -4.82 10.14
N GLU A 88 -0.66 -6.06 9.65
CA GLU A 88 -0.53 -6.34 8.21
C GLU A 88 -1.63 -5.65 7.38
N MET A 89 -2.87 -5.65 7.87
CA MET A 89 -3.99 -4.98 7.19
C MET A 89 -3.84 -3.45 7.22
N LYS A 90 -3.47 -2.88 8.37
CA LYS A 90 -3.23 -1.44 8.48
C LYS A 90 -2.09 -0.99 7.58
N PHE A 91 -1.02 -1.78 7.46
CA PHE A 91 0.13 -1.43 6.59
C PHE A 91 -0.29 -1.34 5.12
N VAL A 92 -1.19 -2.23 4.72
CA VAL A 92 -1.75 -2.23 3.38
C VAL A 92 -2.72 -1.05 3.16
N GLU A 93 -3.50 -0.66 4.17
CA GLU A 93 -4.33 0.56 4.11
C GLU A 93 -3.46 1.82 4.05
N LEU A 94 -2.34 1.86 4.78
CA LEU A 94 -1.39 2.97 4.73
C LEU A 94 -0.79 3.20 3.35
N LEU A 95 -0.64 2.16 2.51
CA LEU A 95 -0.12 2.32 1.15
C LEU A 95 -1.00 3.17 0.25
N ILE A 96 -2.33 3.03 0.40
CA ILE A 96 -3.30 3.73 -0.45
C ILE A 96 -3.58 5.15 0.06
N GLU A 97 -3.11 5.49 1.27
CA GLU A 97 -3.15 6.84 1.78
C GLU A 97 -2.08 7.71 1.11
N GLN A 98 -2.54 8.83 0.56
CA GLN A 98 -1.68 9.80 -0.09
C GLN A 98 -2.25 11.22 0.12
N PRO A 99 -1.43 12.17 0.60
CA PRO A 99 -1.86 13.56 0.74
C PRO A 99 -2.29 14.15 -0.61
N ALA A 100 -3.39 14.90 -0.59
CA ALA A 100 -3.88 15.61 -1.77
C ALA A 100 -2.82 16.59 -2.29
N GLY A 101 -2.63 16.61 -3.62
CA GLY A 101 -1.64 17.48 -4.26
C GLY A 101 -0.18 17.02 -4.14
N GLN A 102 0.08 15.86 -3.54
CA GLN A 102 1.43 15.29 -3.40
C GLN A 102 1.55 13.95 -4.14
N PRO A 103 1.55 13.94 -5.49
CA PRO A 103 1.74 12.71 -6.25
C PRO A 103 3.09 12.06 -5.91
N LEU A 104 3.15 10.74 -5.97
CA LEU A 104 4.32 9.94 -5.63
C LEU A 104 4.86 9.34 -6.93
N ASP A 105 6.15 9.50 -7.17
CA ASP A 105 6.81 8.89 -8.32
C ASP A 105 6.91 7.36 -8.16
N VAL A 106 7.28 6.67 -9.25
CA VAL A 106 7.38 5.20 -9.24
C VAL A 106 8.41 4.71 -8.21
N VAL A 107 9.51 5.45 -8.03
CA VAL A 107 10.57 5.14 -7.07
C VAL A 107 10.04 5.20 -5.64
N GLY A 108 9.32 6.26 -5.27
CA GLY A 108 8.67 6.41 -3.98
C GLY A 108 7.58 5.37 -3.74
N GLN A 109 6.80 5.02 -4.77
CA GLN A 109 5.80 3.96 -4.68
C GLN A 109 6.47 2.60 -4.39
N CYS A 110 7.56 2.28 -5.07
CA CYS A 110 8.32 1.04 -4.84
C CYS A 110 8.91 1.00 -3.42
N ALA A 111 9.50 2.11 -2.94
CA ALA A 111 10.04 2.19 -1.59
C ALA A 111 8.97 1.94 -0.51
N ARG A 112 7.80 2.59 -0.63
CA ARG A 112 6.67 2.35 0.29
C ARG A 112 6.20 0.89 0.25
N LEU A 113 6.10 0.30 -0.95
CA LEU A 113 5.70 -1.10 -1.15
C LEU A 113 6.68 -2.10 -0.54
N LEU A 114 7.98 -1.85 -0.62
CA LEU A 114 9.00 -2.71 0.00
C LEU A 114 8.89 -2.68 1.53
N ILE A 115 8.76 -1.48 2.12
CA ILE A 115 8.65 -1.32 3.58
C ILE A 115 7.44 -2.07 4.14
N VAL A 116 6.25 -1.84 3.59
CA VAL A 116 5.01 -2.46 4.08
C VAL A 116 4.84 -3.93 3.69
N SER A 117 5.62 -4.41 2.71
CA SER A 117 5.65 -5.84 2.37
C SER A 117 6.42 -6.64 3.41
N ASP A 118 7.31 -6.01 4.17
CA ASP A 118 7.92 -6.61 5.35
C ASP A 118 6.98 -6.46 6.56
N SER A 119 6.46 -7.60 7.04
CA SER A 119 5.60 -7.65 8.24
C SER A 119 6.35 -7.30 9.53
N ASN A 120 7.66 -7.08 9.47
CA ASN A 120 8.54 -6.86 10.61
C ASN A 120 9.17 -5.48 10.69
N VAL A 121 8.57 -4.44 10.13
CA VAL A 121 9.08 -3.06 10.32
C VAL A 121 8.69 -2.52 11.71
N ASP A 122 9.59 -2.63 12.68
CA ASP A 122 9.35 -2.23 14.08
C ASP A 122 8.94 -0.76 14.24
N PRO A 123 9.53 0.21 13.51
CA PRO A 123 9.06 1.60 13.55
C PRO A 123 7.58 1.79 13.21
N LEU A 124 7.00 0.98 12.32
CA LEU A 124 5.57 1.03 11.98
C LEU A 124 4.70 0.27 12.98
N LYS A 125 5.28 -0.66 13.75
CA LYS A 125 4.57 -1.41 14.80
C LYS A 125 4.46 -0.63 16.11
N ALA A 126 5.32 0.37 16.33
CA ALA A 126 5.28 1.20 17.52
C ALA A 126 3.91 1.90 17.68
N GLU A 127 3.48 2.04 18.94
CA GLU A 127 2.18 2.62 19.27
C GLU A 127 2.06 4.04 18.73
N GLY A 128 0.99 4.32 17.97
CA GLY A 128 0.78 5.63 17.33
C GLY A 128 1.62 5.91 16.08
N MET A 129 2.52 5.00 15.69
CA MET A 129 3.46 5.21 14.57
C MET A 129 3.01 4.56 13.26
N CYS A 130 1.95 3.76 13.27
CA CYS A 130 1.36 3.17 12.07
C CYS A 130 0.55 4.23 11.28
N THR A 131 1.23 5.21 10.70
CA THR A 131 0.63 6.36 9.99
C THR A 131 1.24 6.57 8.60
N SER A 132 0.52 7.29 7.72
CA SER A 132 1.04 7.63 6.37
C SER A 132 2.26 8.55 6.46
N GLU A 133 2.37 9.39 7.49
CA GLU A 133 3.52 10.27 7.71
C GLU A 133 4.76 9.46 8.07
N THR A 134 4.62 8.51 8.99
CA THR A 134 5.72 7.61 9.37
C THR A 134 6.18 6.77 8.19
N LEU A 135 5.25 6.21 7.40
CA LEU A 135 5.61 5.47 6.19
C LEU A 135 6.35 6.36 5.17
N SER A 136 5.94 7.62 5.03
CA SER A 136 6.60 8.57 4.13
C SER A 136 8.01 8.92 4.61
N PHE A 137 8.19 9.08 5.92
CA PHE A 137 9.49 9.29 6.55
C PHE A 137 10.43 8.10 6.31
N LEU A 138 9.96 6.87 6.57
CA LEU A 138 10.76 5.66 6.36
C LEU A 138 11.09 5.44 4.87
N ALA A 139 10.17 5.74 3.97
CA ALA A 139 10.43 5.69 2.53
C ALA A 139 11.51 6.71 2.13
N ALA A 140 11.47 7.93 2.67
CA ALA A 140 12.52 8.92 2.44
C ALA A 140 13.87 8.46 3.01
N GLN A 141 13.89 7.83 4.19
CA GLN A 141 15.09 7.27 4.79
C GLN A 141 15.69 6.14 3.92
N LEU A 142 14.87 5.20 3.46
CA LEU A 142 15.31 4.14 2.54
C LEU A 142 15.91 4.74 1.26
N LEU A 143 15.27 5.74 0.68
CA LEU A 143 15.74 6.39 -0.55
C LEU A 143 17.04 7.19 -0.38
N GLN A 144 17.43 7.50 0.86
CA GLN A 144 18.72 8.13 1.18
C GLN A 144 19.84 7.10 1.42
N SER A 145 19.52 5.81 1.54
CA SER A 145 20.50 4.74 1.74
C SER A 145 21.15 4.29 0.44
N GLU A 146 22.21 3.49 0.53
CA GLU A 146 22.84 2.86 -0.64
C GLU A 146 21.86 1.94 -1.38
N ALA A 147 21.01 1.20 -0.64
CA ALA A 147 19.97 0.37 -1.23
C ALA A 147 18.93 1.22 -1.99
N GLY A 148 18.53 2.37 -1.44
CA GLY A 148 17.65 3.32 -2.12
C GLY A 148 18.25 3.93 -3.39
N ALA A 149 19.56 4.21 -3.39
CA ALA A 149 20.27 4.67 -4.58
C ALA A 149 20.26 3.60 -5.69
N ARG A 150 20.48 2.33 -5.33
CA ARG A 150 20.37 1.20 -6.27
C ARG A 150 18.96 1.02 -6.80
N LEU A 151 17.93 1.15 -5.94
CA LEU A 151 16.52 1.14 -6.36
C LEU A 151 16.23 2.21 -7.40
N ARG A 152 16.70 3.44 -7.17
CA ARG A 152 16.53 4.53 -8.15
C ARG A 152 17.24 4.22 -9.46
N GLN A 153 18.46 3.69 -9.39
CA GLN A 153 19.25 3.34 -10.56
C GLN A 153 18.56 2.25 -11.41
N ASP A 154 18.13 1.17 -10.78
CA ASP A 154 17.42 0.06 -11.45
C ASP A 154 16.17 0.57 -12.19
N ILE A 155 15.37 1.41 -11.55
CA ILE A 155 14.16 1.97 -12.15
C ILE A 155 14.49 2.90 -13.33
N VAL A 156 15.49 3.77 -13.20
CA VAL A 156 15.85 4.74 -14.25
C VAL A 156 16.50 4.05 -15.46
N GLU A 157 17.37 3.06 -15.22
CA GLU A 157 18.16 2.42 -16.26
C GLU A 157 17.44 1.23 -16.91
N LYS A 158 16.68 0.46 -16.13
CA LYS A 158 16.10 -0.83 -16.55
C LYS A 158 14.58 -0.84 -16.56
N ASN A 159 13.91 0.17 -15.98
CA ASN A 159 12.46 0.21 -15.73
C ASN A 159 11.92 -0.91 -14.81
N GLU A 160 12.79 -1.74 -14.26
CA GLU A 160 12.50 -2.88 -13.37
C GLU A 160 13.40 -2.83 -12.15
N VAL A 161 13.06 -3.57 -11.09
CA VAL A 161 13.90 -3.67 -9.90
C VAL A 161 14.50 -5.08 -9.85
N SER A 162 15.82 -5.16 -9.77
CA SER A 162 16.50 -6.47 -9.68
C SER A 162 16.29 -7.11 -8.30
N GLN A 163 16.35 -8.44 -8.25
CA GLN A 163 16.23 -9.16 -6.98
C GLN A 163 17.33 -8.75 -5.98
N GLU A 164 18.55 -8.48 -6.46
CA GLU A 164 19.67 -8.02 -5.63
C GLU A 164 19.35 -6.69 -4.94
N THR A 165 18.68 -5.77 -5.64
CA THR A 165 18.24 -4.49 -5.08
C THR A 165 17.09 -4.68 -4.09
N ILE A 166 16.14 -5.59 -4.37
CA ILE A 166 15.08 -5.94 -3.42
C ILE A 166 15.68 -6.49 -2.13
N ASP A 167 16.60 -7.44 -2.22
CA ASP A 167 17.26 -8.06 -1.07
C ASP A 167 18.08 -7.04 -0.25
N ALA A 168 18.73 -6.08 -0.93
CA ALA A 168 19.43 -4.98 -0.28
C ALA A 168 18.48 -4.03 0.47
N CYS A 169 17.34 -3.67 -0.13
CA CYS A 169 16.31 -2.87 0.52
C CYS A 169 15.70 -3.61 1.72
N ASP A 170 15.42 -4.90 1.60
CA ASP A 170 14.91 -5.72 2.71
C ASP A 170 15.90 -5.78 3.87
N THR A 171 17.20 -5.91 3.57
CA THR A 171 18.26 -5.89 4.58
C THR A 171 18.33 -4.55 5.31
N GLU A 172 18.25 -3.45 4.58
CA GLU A 172 18.20 -2.09 5.14
C GLU A 172 16.98 -1.92 6.05
N VAL A 173 15.78 -2.28 5.58
CA VAL A 173 14.53 -2.17 6.34
C VAL A 173 14.60 -2.98 7.64
N ARG A 174 15.15 -4.21 7.59
CA ARG A 174 15.31 -5.05 8.78
C ARG A 174 16.36 -4.53 9.75
N SER A 175 17.33 -3.75 9.29
CA SER A 175 18.33 -3.14 10.17
C SER A 175 17.71 -2.14 11.15
N TRP A 176 16.60 -1.51 10.76
CA TRP A 176 15.88 -0.55 11.61
C TRP A 176 15.21 -1.20 12.83
N ASN A 177 15.08 -2.53 12.84
CA ASN A 177 14.57 -3.30 13.97
C ASN A 177 15.62 -3.56 15.06
N SER A 178 16.90 -3.35 14.72
CA SER A 178 18.04 -3.61 15.61
C SER A 178 18.64 -2.34 16.23
N ALA A 179 18.00 -1.19 15.99
CA ALA A 179 18.43 0.15 16.44
C ALA A 179 17.52 0.67 17.57
#